data_AF-A0A2K1E305-F1
#
_entry.id   AF-A0A2K1E305-F1
#
_cell.length_a   1.000
_cell.length_b   1.000
_cell.length_c   1.000
_cell.angle_alpha   90.00
_cell.angle_beta   90.00
_cell.angle_gamma   90.00
#
_symmetry.space_group_name_H-M   'P 1'
#
loop_
_entity.id
_entity.type
_entity.pdbx_description
1 polymer ?
#
loop_
_entity_poly.entity_id
_entity_poly.type
_entity_poly.pdbx_seq_one_letter_code
_entity_poly.pdbx_strand_id
1 'polypeptide(L)'
;MKKNEVPQDKSNLESANFKELCYAVDENGEYTTVNSTGWDPKTIALDNAIEEINARVADAKNRVQNNQTSPIEYYMELHKMDINILASYVGIWKWRVKRHFKPSVFKKLSNKILQKYADIFEVSVEQLKKLEHGN
;
A
#
# COMPACT_ATOMS: atom_id res chain seq x y z
N MET A 1 27.48 2.31 -16.56
CA MET A 1 27.11 3.66 -17.01
C MET A 1 28.22 4.61 -16.61
N LYS A 2 28.64 5.49 -17.50
CA LYS A 2 29.51 6.60 -17.10
C LYS A 2 28.72 7.61 -16.28
N LYS A 3 29.42 8.43 -15.49
CA LYS A 3 28.82 9.47 -14.62
C LYS A 3 27.84 10.39 -15.37
N ASN A 4 28.16 10.74 -16.61
CA ASN A 4 27.36 11.60 -17.49
C ASN A 4 26.23 10.87 -18.23
N GLU A 5 26.19 9.54 -18.15
CA GLU A 5 25.14 8.69 -18.75
C GLU A 5 24.06 8.32 -17.72
N VAL A 6 24.14 8.85 -16.49
CA VAL A 6 23.13 8.65 -15.45
C VAL A 6 21.83 9.33 -15.86
N PRO A 7 20.74 8.58 -16.11
CA PRO A 7 19.47 9.15 -16.51
C PRO A 7 19.00 10.21 -15.50
N GLN A 8 18.43 11.28 -16.03
CA GLN A 8 17.84 12.37 -15.26
C GLN A 8 16.38 12.59 -15.69
N ASP A 9 15.71 11.51 -16.13
CA ASP A 9 14.32 11.57 -16.56
C ASP A 9 13.43 11.96 -15.38
N LYS A 10 12.25 12.54 -15.66
CA LYS A 10 11.30 12.87 -14.59
C LYS A 10 10.66 11.60 -14.05
N SER A 11 10.56 11.50 -12.72
CA SER A 11 9.91 10.37 -12.04
C SER A 11 8.90 10.85 -11.01
N ASN A 12 7.89 10.03 -10.71
CA ASN A 12 7.00 10.28 -9.57
C ASN A 12 7.76 10.40 -8.24
N LEU A 13 8.97 9.82 -8.12
CA LEU A 13 9.86 10.01 -6.99
C LEU A 13 10.42 11.44 -6.88
N GLU A 14 10.71 12.09 -8.02
CA GLU A 14 11.18 13.48 -8.06
C GLU A 14 10.12 14.43 -7.48
N SER A 15 8.83 14.16 -7.77
CA SER A 15 7.70 14.93 -7.23
C SER A 15 7.58 14.84 -5.70
N ALA A 16 8.12 13.76 -5.10
CA ALA A 16 8.22 13.54 -3.67
C ALA A 16 9.59 14.00 -3.08
N ASN A 17 10.39 14.77 -3.83
CA ASN A 17 11.76 15.18 -3.50
C ASN A 17 12.73 14.03 -3.22
N PHE A 18 12.47 12.84 -3.77
CA PHE A 18 13.35 11.67 -3.63
C PHE A 18 14.21 11.48 -4.89
N LYS A 19 15.52 11.27 -4.72
CA LYS A 19 16.45 10.95 -5.82
C LYS A 19 17.07 9.57 -5.58
N GLU A 20 17.21 8.78 -6.65
CA GLU A 20 17.78 7.43 -6.59
C GLU A 20 19.32 7.50 -6.61
N LEU A 21 19.99 6.92 -5.61
CA LEU A 21 21.45 6.84 -5.59
C LEU A 21 21.93 5.77 -6.58
N CYS A 22 22.62 6.18 -7.64
CA CYS A 22 23.17 5.30 -8.67
C CYS A 22 24.69 5.23 -8.58
N TYR A 23 25.26 4.04 -8.81
CA TYR A 23 26.70 3.86 -8.97
C TYR A 23 27.07 4.02 -10.46
N ALA A 24 28.02 4.90 -10.75
CA ALA A 24 28.50 5.20 -12.09
C ALA A 24 30.03 5.20 -12.14
N VAL A 25 30.61 5.10 -13.34
CA VAL A 25 32.07 5.13 -13.53
C VAL A 25 32.49 6.52 -14.00
N ASP A 26 33.52 7.10 -13.40
CA ASP A 26 34.07 8.39 -13.80
C ASP A 26 35.03 8.29 -15.00
N GLU A 27 35.64 9.41 -15.38
CA GLU A 27 36.55 9.49 -16.53
C GLU A 27 37.87 8.71 -16.32
N ASN A 28 38.22 8.44 -15.06
CA ASN A 28 39.42 7.70 -14.67
C ASN A 28 39.17 6.19 -14.52
N GLY A 29 37.91 5.74 -14.69
CA GLY A 29 37.52 4.34 -14.52
C GLY A 29 37.17 3.96 -13.08
N GLU A 30 37.05 4.93 -12.16
CA GLU A 30 36.72 4.69 -10.76
C GLU A 30 35.21 4.76 -10.52
N TYR A 31 34.70 3.97 -9.57
CA TYR A 31 33.29 3.98 -9.19
C TYR A 31 32.95 5.18 -8.31
N THR A 32 31.93 5.92 -8.68
CA THR A 32 31.39 7.08 -7.96
C THR A 32 29.88 6.97 -7.81
N THR A 33 29.29 7.75 -6.91
CA THR A 33 27.83 7.82 -6.71
C THR A 33 27.26 9.08 -7.33
N VAL A 34 26.10 8.95 -7.99
CA VAL A 34 25.37 10.05 -8.61
C VAL A 34 23.90 9.89 -8.29
N ASN A 35 23.23 10.99 -7.95
CA ASN A 35 21.78 10.99 -7.79
C ASN A 35 21.12 11.05 -9.17
N SER A 36 20.29 10.06 -9.49
CA SER A 36 19.40 10.06 -10.64
C SER A 36 18.04 10.65 -10.23
N THR A 37 17.48 11.53 -11.04
CA THR A 37 16.09 12.00 -10.89
C THR A 37 15.05 11.03 -11.46
N GLY A 38 15.50 10.02 -12.21
CA GLY A 38 14.65 8.98 -12.77
C GLY A 38 15.27 8.32 -14.01
N TRP A 39 14.81 7.11 -14.29
CA TRP A 39 15.07 6.38 -15.53
C TRP A 39 13.73 5.93 -16.10
N ASP A 40 13.37 6.44 -17.29
CA ASP A 40 12.01 6.35 -17.84
C ASP A 40 11.36 4.94 -17.78
N PRO A 41 12.07 3.83 -18.15
CA PRO A 41 11.49 2.48 -18.04
C PRO A 41 11.22 2.02 -16.60
N LYS A 42 12.06 2.44 -15.64
CA LYS A 42 11.84 2.16 -14.21
C LYS A 42 10.68 2.99 -13.67
N THR A 43 10.58 4.25 -14.08
CA THR A 43 9.49 5.15 -13.71
C THR A 43 8.15 4.56 -14.17
N ILE A 44 8.04 4.14 -15.43
CA ILE A 44 6.81 3.54 -15.96
C ILE A 44 6.41 2.27 -15.18
N ALA A 45 7.36 1.39 -14.88
CA ALA A 45 7.09 0.18 -14.10
C ALA A 45 6.62 0.50 -12.67
N LEU A 46 7.21 1.52 -12.03
CA LEU A 46 6.82 1.99 -10.70
C LEU A 46 5.41 2.62 -10.72
N ASP A 47 5.13 3.44 -11.73
CA ASP A 47 3.84 4.12 -11.89
C ASP A 47 2.71 3.12 -12.09
N ASN A 48 2.94 2.13 -12.96
CA ASN A 48 2.00 1.02 -13.14
C ASN A 48 1.73 0.26 -11.84
N ALA A 49 2.76 0.02 -11.02
CA ALA A 49 2.59 -0.65 -9.72
C ALA A 49 1.79 0.20 -8.73
N ILE A 50 1.98 1.53 -8.73
CA ILE A 50 1.19 2.46 -7.90
C ILE A 50 -0.27 2.49 -8.38
N GLU A 51 -0.51 2.53 -9.68
CA GLU A 51 -1.85 2.47 -10.27
C GLU A 51 -2.57 1.17 -9.92
N GLU A 52 -1.90 0.02 -9.99
CA GLU A 52 -2.48 -1.27 -9.60
C GLU A 52 -2.92 -1.27 -8.12
N ILE A 53 -2.08 -0.73 -7.23
CA ILE A 53 -2.44 -0.59 -5.81
C ILE A 53 -3.67 0.31 -5.64
N ASN A 54 -3.71 1.45 -6.34
CA ASN A 54 -4.83 2.38 -6.25
C ASN A 54 -6.13 1.75 -6.79
N ALA A 55 -6.06 0.99 -7.88
CA ALA A 55 -7.20 0.25 -8.42
C ALA A 55 -7.73 -0.77 -7.41
N ARG A 56 -6.86 -1.56 -6.77
CA ARG A 56 -7.25 -2.52 -5.74
C ARG A 56 -7.93 -1.86 -4.54
N VAL A 57 -7.42 -0.72 -4.09
CA VAL A 57 -8.02 0.07 -3.00
C VAL A 57 -9.41 0.57 -3.39
N ALA A 58 -9.55 1.12 -4.60
CA ALA A 58 -10.83 1.60 -5.12
C ALA A 58 -11.85 0.45 -5.24
N ASP A 59 -11.44 -0.70 -5.75
CA ASP A 59 -12.28 -1.89 -5.88
C ASP A 59 -12.73 -2.42 -4.51
N ALA A 60 -11.81 -2.49 -3.54
CA ALA A 60 -12.16 -2.87 -2.17
C ALA A 60 -13.16 -1.88 -1.55
N LYS A 61 -12.98 -0.58 -1.76
CA LYS A 61 -13.93 0.45 -1.31
C LYS A 61 -15.32 0.24 -1.92
N ASN A 62 -15.39 -0.03 -3.23
CA ASN A 62 -16.65 -0.31 -3.92
C ASN A 62 -17.32 -1.58 -3.35
N ARG A 63 -16.57 -2.65 -3.08
CA ARG A 63 -17.10 -3.87 -2.45
C ARG A 63 -17.66 -3.60 -1.05
N VAL A 64 -17.00 -2.73 -0.26
CA VAL A 64 -17.50 -2.35 1.07
C VAL A 64 -18.79 -1.54 0.95
N GLN A 65 -18.83 -0.55 0.06
CA GLN A 65 -20.02 0.28 -0.18
C GLN A 65 -21.22 -0.55 -0.66
N ASN A 66 -20.96 -1.59 -1.47
CA ASN A 66 -21.98 -2.54 -1.91
C ASN A 66 -22.27 -3.66 -0.90
N ASN A 67 -21.73 -3.57 0.33
CA ASN A 67 -21.90 -4.56 1.41
C ASN A 67 -21.54 -6.01 0.97
N GLN A 68 -20.56 -6.15 0.06
CA GLN A 68 -20.02 -7.45 -0.39
C GLN A 68 -18.90 -7.92 0.53
N THR A 69 -18.21 -6.99 1.19
CA THR A 69 -17.12 -7.23 2.14
C THR A 69 -17.17 -6.23 3.28
N SER A 70 -16.43 -6.47 4.35
CA SER A 70 -16.34 -5.57 5.50
C SER A 70 -15.25 -4.51 5.31
N PRO A 71 -15.28 -3.41 6.07
CA PRO A 71 -14.26 -2.37 6.01
C PRO A 71 -12.81 -2.84 6.16
N ILE A 72 -12.59 -4.02 6.78
CA ILE A 72 -11.26 -4.60 6.96
C ILE A 72 -10.55 -4.82 5.62
N GLU A 73 -11.27 -5.22 4.57
CA GLU A 73 -10.63 -5.44 3.25
C GLU A 73 -10.11 -4.13 2.66
N TYR A 74 -10.92 -3.06 2.71
CA TYR A 74 -10.49 -1.74 2.25
C TYR A 74 -9.24 -1.25 3.00
N TYR A 75 -9.24 -1.33 4.33
CA TYR A 75 -8.10 -0.87 5.11
C TYR A 75 -6.86 -1.75 4.93
N MET A 76 -7.03 -3.04 4.67
CA MET A 76 -5.92 -3.93 4.32
C MET A 76 -5.25 -3.48 3.02
N GLU A 77 -6.03 -3.23 1.96
CA GLU A 77 -5.52 -2.75 0.67
C GLU A 77 -4.89 -1.36 0.79
N LEU A 78 -5.53 -0.45 1.55
CA LEU A 78 -5.04 0.92 1.78
C LEU A 78 -3.65 0.92 2.43
N HIS A 79 -3.45 0.03 3.41
CA HIS A 79 -2.18 -0.17 4.09
C HIS A 79 -1.24 -1.14 3.37
N LYS A 80 -1.56 -1.54 2.13
CA LYS A 80 -0.72 -2.38 1.26
C LYS A 80 -0.36 -3.72 1.89
N MET A 81 -1.29 -4.27 2.68
CA MET A 81 -1.13 -5.56 3.36
C MET A 81 -1.79 -6.67 2.55
N ASP A 82 -1.30 -7.89 2.73
CA ASP A 82 -2.04 -9.10 2.38
C ASP A 82 -2.65 -9.76 3.63
N ILE A 83 -3.43 -10.82 3.43
CA ILE A 83 -4.06 -11.56 4.53
C ILE A 83 -3.03 -12.16 5.49
N ASN A 84 -1.84 -12.52 5.00
CA ASN A 84 -0.79 -13.13 5.82
C ASN A 84 -0.18 -12.12 6.78
N ILE A 85 0.19 -10.95 6.26
CA ILE A 85 0.73 -9.80 6.98
C ILE A 85 -0.30 -9.33 8.01
N LEU A 86 -1.54 -9.11 7.58
CA LEU A 86 -2.61 -8.66 8.48
C LEU A 86 -2.82 -9.66 9.61
N ALA A 87 -2.93 -10.96 9.31
CA ALA A 87 -3.08 -12.02 10.30
C ALA A 87 -1.93 -12.06 11.34
N SER A 88 -0.70 -11.85 10.87
CA SER A 88 0.48 -11.76 11.73
C SER A 88 0.39 -10.57 12.68
N TYR A 89 0.07 -9.37 12.16
CA TYR A 89 -0.01 -8.15 12.97
C TYR A 89 -1.16 -8.16 13.98
N VAL A 90 -2.36 -8.61 13.60
CA VAL A 90 -3.49 -8.67 14.54
C VAL A 90 -3.41 -9.86 15.52
N GLY A 91 -2.52 -10.82 15.25
CA GLY A 91 -2.38 -12.07 16.01
C GLY A 91 -3.63 -12.94 15.90
N ILE A 92 -4.19 -13.09 14.70
CA ILE A 92 -5.41 -13.86 14.42
C ILE A 92 -5.13 -14.81 13.25
N TRP A 93 -5.55 -16.07 13.38
CA TRP A 93 -5.43 -17.07 12.31
C TRP A 93 -6.03 -16.58 10.98
N LYS A 94 -5.32 -16.85 9.87
CA LYS A 94 -5.71 -16.41 8.52
C LYS A 94 -7.16 -16.71 8.16
N TRP A 95 -7.66 -17.90 8.48
CA TRP A 95 -9.05 -18.29 8.20
C TRP A 95 -10.07 -17.42 8.95
N ARG A 96 -9.71 -16.97 10.16
CA ARG A 96 -10.55 -16.11 10.99
C ARG A 96 -10.51 -14.67 10.50
N VAL A 97 -9.36 -14.17 10.06
CA VAL A 97 -9.26 -12.89 9.35
C VAL A 97 -10.13 -12.91 8.08
N LYS A 98 -10.01 -13.95 7.25
CA LYS A 98 -10.90 -14.15 6.07
C LYS A 98 -12.37 -14.17 6.46
N ARG A 99 -12.73 -14.79 7.59
CA ARG A 99 -14.11 -14.80 8.08
C ARG A 99 -14.59 -13.40 8.48
N HIS A 100 -13.72 -12.54 9.01
CA HIS A 100 -14.05 -11.17 9.40
C HIS A 100 -14.27 -10.23 8.21
N PHE A 101 -13.91 -10.64 6.98
CA PHE A 101 -14.24 -9.90 5.76
C PHE A 101 -15.74 -10.00 5.43
N LYS A 102 -16.47 -10.96 6.00
CA LYS A 102 -17.92 -11.06 5.82
C LYS A 102 -18.62 -9.94 6.61
N PRO A 103 -19.46 -9.08 6.00
CA PRO A 103 -20.14 -7.98 6.70
C PRO A 103 -20.96 -8.45 7.90
N SER A 104 -21.69 -9.57 7.76
CA SER A 104 -22.51 -10.15 8.82
C SER A 104 -21.71 -10.65 10.03
N VAL A 105 -20.44 -11.00 9.83
CA VAL A 105 -19.52 -11.38 10.91
C VAL A 105 -18.89 -10.14 11.52
N PHE A 106 -18.45 -9.20 10.69
CA PHE A 106 -17.83 -7.94 11.13
C PHE A 106 -18.73 -7.16 12.09
N LYS A 107 -20.02 -7.02 11.76
CA LYS A 107 -21.04 -6.36 12.61
C LYS A 107 -21.18 -6.97 14.00
N LYS A 108 -20.79 -8.24 14.17
CA LYS A 108 -20.87 -8.99 15.44
C LYS A 108 -19.54 -9.07 16.18
N LEU A 109 -18.48 -8.46 15.66
CA LEU A 109 -17.16 -8.47 16.32
C LEU A 109 -17.22 -7.67 17.62
N SER A 110 -16.57 -8.18 18.65
CA SER A 110 -16.42 -7.46 19.91
C SER A 110 -15.50 -6.25 19.71
N ASN A 111 -15.71 -5.22 20.53
CA ASN A 111 -14.85 -4.02 20.52
C ASN A 111 -13.36 -4.38 20.70
N LYS A 112 -13.04 -5.42 21.48
CA LYS A 112 -11.65 -5.91 21.63
C LYS A 112 -11.03 -6.37 20.31
N ILE A 113 -11.79 -7.05 19.44
CA ILE A 113 -11.30 -7.49 18.13
C ILE A 113 -11.22 -6.30 17.17
N LEU A 114 -12.23 -5.44 17.18
CA LEU A 114 -12.25 -4.24 16.34
C LEU A 114 -11.09 -3.31 16.67
N GLN A 115 -10.76 -3.14 17.95
CA GLN A 115 -9.62 -2.35 18.40
C GLN A 115 -8.31 -2.87 17.81
N LYS A 116 -8.08 -4.19 17.82
CA LYS A 116 -6.87 -4.77 17.19
C LYS A 116 -6.72 -4.39 15.73
N TYR A 117 -7.80 -4.36 14.96
CA TYR A 117 -7.75 -3.93 13.56
C TYR A 117 -7.52 -2.42 13.46
N ALA A 118 -8.24 -1.65 14.27
CA ALA A 118 -8.15 -0.19 14.29
C ALA A 118 -6.72 0.28 14.63
N ASP A 119 -6.05 -0.37 15.59
CA ASP A 119 -4.66 -0.10 15.97
C ASP A 119 -3.69 -0.36 14.81
N ILE A 120 -3.84 -1.49 14.10
CA ILE A 120 -2.99 -1.83 12.94
C ILE A 120 -3.21 -0.89 11.76
N PHE A 121 -4.42 -0.36 11.61
CA PHE A 121 -4.77 0.58 10.55
C PHE A 121 -4.63 2.05 10.98
N GLU A 122 -4.14 2.31 12.19
CA GLU A 122 -3.96 3.66 12.74
C GLU A 122 -5.22 4.54 12.65
N VAL A 123 -6.39 3.94 12.88
CA VAL A 123 -7.70 4.62 12.89
C VAL A 123 -8.45 4.35 14.18
N SER A 124 -9.50 5.13 14.44
CA SER A 124 -10.44 4.80 15.52
C SER A 124 -11.37 3.65 15.12
N VAL A 125 -11.91 2.93 16.11
CA VAL A 125 -12.95 1.91 15.88
C VAL A 125 -14.18 2.51 15.20
N GLU A 126 -14.49 3.78 15.47
CA GLU A 126 -15.58 4.51 14.82
C GLU A 126 -15.30 4.74 13.34
N GLN A 127 -14.09 5.17 12.99
CA GLN A 127 -13.68 5.33 11.59
C GLN A 127 -13.69 3.99 10.84
N LEU A 128 -13.19 2.93 11.48
CA LEU A 128 -13.23 1.57 10.95
C LEU A 128 -14.66 1.11 10.64
N LYS A 129 -15.64 1.47 11.49
CA LYS A 129 -17.06 1.16 11.28
C LYS A 129 -17.75 2.12 10.31
N LYS A 130 -17.31 3.37 10.18
CA LYS A 130 -18.01 4.40 9.41
C LYS A 130 -18.06 4.11 7.91
N LEU A 131 -17.12 3.33 7.40
CA LEU A 131 -17.17 2.85 6.01
C LEU A 131 -18.31 1.86 5.75
N GLU A 132 -19.07 1.42 6.77
CA GLU A 132 -20.20 0.50 6.61
C GLU A 132 -21.42 1.11 5.89
N HIS A 133 -21.46 2.43 5.64
CA HIS A 133 -22.64 3.08 5.08
C HIS A 133 -22.30 4.08 3.96
N GLY A 134 -22.36 3.60 2.71
CA GLY A 134 -22.94 4.42 1.65
C GLY A 134 -24.46 4.37 1.81
N ASN A 135 -25.09 5.54 1.97
CA ASN A 135 -26.53 5.67 1.66
C ASN A 135 -26.70 5.66 0.14
#